data_AF-A0A560F196-F1
#
_entry.id   AF-A0A560F196-F1
#
_cell.length_a   1.000
_cell.length_b   1.000
_cell.length_c   1.000
_cell.angle_alpha   90.00
_cell.angle_beta   90.00
_cell.angle_gamma   90.00
#
_symmetry.space_group_name_H-M   'P 1'
#
loop_
_entity.id
_entity.type
_entity.pdbx_description
1 polymer ?
#
loop_
_entity_poly.entity_id
_entity_poly.type
_entity_poly.pdbx_seq_one_letter_code
_entity_poly.pdbx_strand_id
1 'polypeptide(L)'
;MRASKIAILVPSYNGGTLLAETVASAAQAGLPPDSYEIVVCDNASTDGSADALPDRDAQGAAITLRRNVQNLGRVANWNRAVEVAEEMGFGFALFLMVGDLVHGAGLTKLRDRMVAAGACLGIASYEIVDEALRPRRVARRILWRGAMGLSAQAFLVQSLARGAMLYGPLGANLYWLGGGAHLRFDPSDESHTDQLATAVFTRVAGGGVVYLDQPISRWRARPGRFHSGMEPQGRLASDVRVMEWACQAARVAPDYPKIRASLLLRGAWLTRGDLRGAWALSGALVPAAPSWTWLFRLLCRQAFHKTPWLVKA
;
A
#
# COMPACT_ATOMS: atom_id res chain seq x y z
N MET A 1 -8.41 25.47 -0.32
CA MET A 1 -8.83 24.52 -1.38
C MET A 1 -8.40 23.10 -0.99
N ARG A 2 -9.22 22.07 -1.22
CA ARG A 2 -8.89 20.66 -0.90
C ARG A 2 -7.84 20.05 -1.84
N ALA A 3 -7.59 20.68 -3.00
CA ALA A 3 -6.61 20.23 -3.98
C ALA A 3 -5.17 20.04 -3.42
N SER A 4 -4.75 20.84 -2.44
CA SER A 4 -3.43 20.72 -1.79
C SER A 4 -3.43 19.87 -0.51
N LYS A 5 -4.62 19.45 -0.04
CA LYS A 5 -4.78 18.61 1.15
C LYS A 5 -4.68 17.13 0.78
N ILE A 6 -4.33 16.33 1.78
CA ILE A 6 -4.33 14.87 1.71
C ILE A 6 -5.65 14.36 2.27
N ALA A 7 -6.42 13.63 1.46
CA ALA A 7 -7.52 12.81 1.95
C ALA A 7 -6.94 11.54 2.61
N ILE A 8 -7.08 11.42 3.93
CA ILE A 8 -6.78 10.18 4.65
C ILE A 8 -8.05 9.34 4.63
N LEU A 9 -8.10 8.38 3.70
CA LEU A 9 -9.26 7.52 3.45
C LEU A 9 -9.29 6.37 4.46
N VAL A 10 -10.32 6.33 5.28
CA VAL A 10 -10.54 5.29 6.29
C VAL A 10 -11.78 4.48 5.94
N PRO A 11 -11.67 3.44 5.09
CA PRO A 11 -12.78 2.52 4.85
C PRO A 11 -13.05 1.70 6.11
N SER A 12 -14.27 1.77 6.64
CA SER A 12 -14.66 1.18 7.92
C SER A 12 -15.86 0.24 7.77
N TYR A 13 -15.86 -0.86 8.52
CA TYR A 13 -17.01 -1.71 8.76
C TYR A 13 -16.88 -2.33 10.15
N ASN A 14 -17.82 -2.03 11.05
CA ASN A 14 -17.79 -2.43 12.45
C ASN A 14 -16.42 -2.19 13.09
N GLY A 15 -15.94 -0.95 12.99
CA GLY A 15 -14.57 -0.57 13.35
C GLY A 15 -14.31 -0.46 14.85
N GLY A 16 -15.36 -0.43 15.68
CA GLY A 16 -15.26 -0.31 17.14
C GLY A 16 -14.30 0.79 17.60
N THR A 17 -13.53 0.48 18.64
CA THR A 17 -12.51 1.40 19.19
C THR A 17 -11.34 1.65 18.24
N LEU A 18 -11.04 0.70 17.34
CA LEU A 18 -9.95 0.84 16.37
C LEU A 18 -10.21 1.98 15.39
N LEU A 19 -11.47 2.27 15.05
CA LEU A 19 -11.81 3.41 14.20
C LEU A 19 -11.43 4.73 14.87
N ALA A 20 -11.80 4.90 16.14
CA ALA A 20 -11.47 6.10 16.91
C ALA A 20 -9.95 6.30 17.03
N GLU A 21 -9.20 5.23 17.31
CA GLU A 21 -7.73 5.27 17.37
C GLU A 21 -7.10 5.63 16.01
N THR A 22 -7.65 5.10 14.92
CA THR A 22 -7.18 5.39 13.55
C THR A 22 -7.36 6.86 13.22
N VAL A 23 -8.55 7.39 13.48
CA VAL A 23 -8.92 8.78 13.21
C VAL A 23 -8.10 9.74 14.07
N ALA A 24 -7.93 9.45 15.36
CA ALA A 24 -7.12 10.28 16.26
C ALA A 24 -5.63 10.30 15.90
N SER A 25 -5.13 9.28 15.19
CA SER A 25 -3.69 9.11 14.96
C SER A 25 -3.04 10.23 14.15
N ALA A 26 -3.77 10.86 13.21
CA ALA A 26 -3.23 11.96 12.41
C ALA A 26 -2.91 13.19 13.29
N ALA A 27 -3.84 13.54 14.18
CA ALA A 27 -3.64 14.60 15.17
C ALA A 27 -2.52 14.24 16.15
N GLN A 28 -2.50 13.00 16.65
CA GLN A 28 -1.45 12.52 17.58
C GLN A 28 -0.05 12.52 16.93
N ALA A 29 0.02 12.30 15.62
CA ALA A 29 1.27 12.35 14.85
C ALA A 29 1.78 13.80 14.62
N GLY A 30 1.01 14.82 15.02
CA GLY A 30 1.40 16.23 14.86
C GLY A 30 1.28 16.74 13.42
N LEU A 31 0.41 16.13 12.60
CA LEU A 31 0.16 16.66 11.25
C LEU A 31 -0.54 18.03 11.33
N PRO A 32 -0.14 19.03 10.51
CA PRO A 32 -0.84 20.31 10.48
C PRO A 32 -2.29 20.14 10.04
N PRO A 33 -3.28 20.70 10.74
CA PRO A 33 -4.71 20.46 10.48
C PRO A 33 -5.18 20.96 9.10
N ASP A 34 -4.45 21.90 8.50
CA ASP A 34 -4.72 22.39 7.15
C ASP A 34 -4.10 21.53 6.04
N SER A 35 -3.29 20.53 6.39
CA SER A 35 -2.61 19.67 5.42
C SER A 35 -3.39 18.42 5.01
N TYR A 36 -4.42 18.05 5.78
CA TYR A 36 -5.23 16.85 5.55
C TYR A 36 -6.69 17.04 5.92
N GLU A 37 -7.50 16.04 5.56
CA GLU A 37 -8.86 15.81 6.04
C GLU A 37 -9.03 14.30 6.14
N ILE A 38 -9.64 13.83 7.22
CA ILE A 38 -9.92 12.41 7.42
C ILE A 38 -11.28 12.13 6.79
N VAL A 39 -11.32 11.20 5.84
CA VAL A 39 -12.55 10.80 5.15
C VAL A 39 -12.87 9.37 5.56
N VAL A 40 -13.86 9.22 6.44
CA VAL A 40 -14.32 7.91 6.91
C VAL A 40 -15.45 7.44 6.00
N CYS A 41 -15.23 6.30 5.34
CA CYS A 41 -16.24 5.64 4.52
C CYS A 41 -16.81 4.44 5.27
N ASP A 42 -17.90 4.67 5.98
CA ASP A 42 -18.61 3.69 6.77
C ASP A 42 -19.46 2.77 5.89
N ASN A 43 -19.20 1.47 5.95
CA ASN A 43 -19.80 0.47 5.07
C ASN A 43 -21.10 -0.11 5.63
N ALA A 44 -22.01 0.76 6.08
CA ALA A 44 -23.21 0.40 6.82
C ALA A 44 -22.90 -0.40 8.10
N SER A 45 -22.04 0.15 8.96
CA SER A 45 -21.74 -0.47 10.26
C SER A 45 -22.96 -0.45 11.18
N THR A 46 -23.02 -1.44 12.07
CA THR A 46 -24.12 -1.60 13.04
C THR A 46 -23.65 -1.49 14.49
N ASP A 47 -22.36 -1.22 14.71
CA ASP A 47 -21.74 -1.14 16.04
C ASP A 47 -21.69 0.27 16.64
N GLY A 48 -22.23 1.27 15.94
CA GLY A 48 -22.24 2.68 16.37
C GLY A 48 -20.87 3.37 16.32
N SER A 49 -19.81 2.69 15.85
CA SER A 49 -18.44 3.22 15.90
C SER A 49 -18.25 4.49 15.08
N ALA A 50 -18.92 4.58 13.92
CA ALA A 50 -18.86 5.75 13.05
C ALA A 50 -19.66 6.94 13.60
N ASP A 51 -20.76 6.71 14.31
CA ASP A 51 -21.62 7.77 14.87
C ASP A 51 -20.96 8.52 16.03
N ALA A 52 -19.98 7.89 16.69
CA ALA A 52 -19.22 8.48 17.79
C ALA A 52 -18.08 9.41 17.34
N LEU A 53 -17.84 9.55 16.04
CA LEU A 53 -16.76 10.38 15.52
C LEU A 53 -17.11 11.87 15.59
N PRO A 54 -16.19 12.73 16.07
CA PRO A 54 -16.39 14.17 16.02
C PRO A 54 -16.20 14.69 14.58
N ASP A 55 -16.74 15.87 14.27
CA ASP A 55 -16.54 16.53 12.96
C ASP A 55 -15.12 17.08 12.76
N ARG A 56 -14.32 17.15 13.83
CA ARG A 56 -12.92 17.61 13.82
C ARG A 56 -12.08 16.82 14.80
N ASP A 57 -10.81 16.64 14.47
CA ASP A 57 -9.85 16.03 15.38
C ASP A 57 -9.32 17.02 16.43
N ALA A 58 -8.44 16.54 17.31
CA ALA A 58 -7.88 17.32 18.41
C ALA A 58 -7.02 18.53 17.97
N GLN A 59 -6.58 18.59 16.71
CA GLN A 59 -5.88 19.74 16.14
C GLN A 59 -6.79 20.63 15.29
N GLY A 60 -8.07 20.26 15.14
CA GLY A 60 -9.05 21.01 14.36
C GLY A 60 -9.12 20.63 12.88
N ALA A 61 -8.43 19.57 12.44
CA ALA A 61 -8.59 19.06 11.07
C ALA A 61 -9.99 18.45 10.90
N ALA A 62 -10.59 18.62 9.72
CA ALA A 62 -11.92 18.09 9.46
C ALA A 62 -11.93 16.55 9.41
N ILE A 63 -13.01 15.97 9.94
CA ILE A 63 -13.35 14.56 9.81
C ILE A 63 -14.69 14.51 9.08
N THR A 64 -14.69 13.95 7.88
CA THR A 64 -15.89 13.79 7.07
C THR A 64 -16.32 12.33 7.10
N LEU A 65 -17.51 12.07 7.65
CA LEU A 65 -18.16 10.77 7.57
C LEU A 65 -19.02 10.66 6.29
N ARG A 66 -18.84 9.56 5.56
CA ARG A 66 -19.71 9.12 4.47
C ARG A 66 -20.17 7.71 4.75
N ARG A 67 -21.47 7.54 4.98
CA ARG A 67 -22.09 6.23 5.23
C ARG A 67 -22.73 5.69 3.96
N ASN A 68 -22.39 4.44 3.63
CA ASN A 68 -23.06 3.70 2.55
C ASN A 68 -24.45 3.26 3.02
N VAL A 69 -25.40 3.23 2.08
CA VAL A 69 -26.77 2.76 2.35
C VAL A 69 -26.80 1.28 2.74
N GLN A 70 -25.87 0.49 2.21
CA GLN A 70 -25.71 -0.93 2.49
C GLN A 70 -24.22 -1.30 2.52
N ASN A 71 -23.92 -2.47 3.09
CA ASN A 71 -22.56 -3.01 3.05
C ASN A 71 -22.20 -3.42 1.61
N LEU A 72 -21.18 -2.77 1.04
CA LEU A 72 -20.72 -2.99 -0.34
C LEU A 72 -19.67 -4.11 -0.46
N GLY A 73 -19.22 -4.68 0.66
CA GLY A 73 -17.99 -5.47 0.72
C GLY A 73 -16.73 -4.59 0.78
N ARG A 74 -15.59 -5.22 1.11
CA ARG A 74 -14.34 -4.51 1.46
C ARG A 74 -13.80 -3.66 0.32
N VAL A 75 -13.63 -4.26 -0.86
CA VAL A 75 -12.97 -3.60 -1.99
C VAL A 75 -13.87 -2.55 -2.64
N ALA A 76 -15.18 -2.80 -2.75
CA ALA A 76 -16.10 -1.79 -3.24
C ALA A 76 -16.18 -0.57 -2.30
N ASN A 77 -16.09 -0.77 -0.97
CA ASN A 77 -15.99 0.36 -0.04
C ASN A 77 -14.67 1.15 -0.22
N TRP A 78 -13.57 0.50 -0.63
CA TRP A 78 -12.34 1.22 -0.97
C TRP A 78 -12.52 2.11 -2.20
N ASN A 79 -13.19 1.60 -3.25
CA ASN A 79 -13.54 2.40 -4.42
C ASN A 79 -14.42 3.59 -4.05
N ARG A 80 -15.44 3.36 -3.22
CA ARG A 80 -16.30 4.45 -2.73
C ARG A 80 -15.51 5.52 -2.00
N ALA A 81 -14.50 5.14 -1.20
CA ALA A 81 -13.64 6.10 -0.52
C ALA A 81 -12.81 6.97 -1.48
N VAL A 82 -12.30 6.39 -2.58
CA VAL A 82 -11.61 7.17 -3.61
C VAL A 82 -12.57 8.11 -4.33
N GLU A 83 -13.76 7.62 -4.71
CA GLU A 83 -14.79 8.43 -5.39
C GLU A 83 -15.21 9.62 -4.54
N VAL A 84 -15.46 9.42 -3.24
CA VAL A 84 -15.75 10.52 -2.31
C VAL A 84 -14.63 11.55 -2.30
N ALA A 85 -13.36 11.12 -2.30
CA ALA A 85 -12.23 12.04 -2.30
C ALA A 85 -12.15 12.85 -3.60
N GLU A 86 -12.41 12.21 -4.74
CA GLU A 86 -12.49 12.85 -6.05
C GLU A 86 -13.68 13.85 -6.12
N GLU A 87 -14.88 13.46 -5.67
CA GLU A 87 -16.08 14.30 -5.56
C GLU A 87 -15.83 15.54 -4.69
N MET A 88 -15.08 15.39 -3.60
CA MET A 88 -14.71 16.47 -2.68
C MET A 88 -13.58 17.36 -3.21
N GLY A 89 -12.97 17.02 -4.35
CA GLY A 89 -11.91 17.81 -5.00
C GLY A 89 -10.55 17.71 -4.32
N PHE A 90 -10.22 16.56 -3.72
CA PHE A 90 -8.87 16.32 -3.21
C PHE A 90 -7.87 16.08 -4.34
N GLY A 91 -6.67 16.63 -4.19
CA GLY A 91 -5.57 16.33 -5.11
C GLY A 91 -4.76 15.12 -4.65
N PHE A 92 -4.75 14.79 -3.35
CA PHE A 92 -3.97 13.68 -2.82
C PHE A 92 -4.83 12.72 -1.99
N ALA A 93 -4.56 11.42 -2.08
CA ALA A 93 -5.21 10.43 -1.24
C ALA A 93 -4.23 9.38 -0.70
N LEU A 94 -4.43 8.98 0.55
CA LEU A 94 -3.75 7.88 1.25
C LEU A 94 -4.84 6.99 1.86
N PHE A 95 -4.71 5.67 1.78
CA PHE A 95 -5.55 4.77 2.57
C PHE A 95 -4.97 4.56 3.97
N LEU A 96 -5.79 4.66 5.00
CA LEU A 96 -5.43 4.25 6.36
C LEU A 96 -6.47 3.23 6.84
N MET A 97 -6.09 1.94 6.78
CA MET A 97 -7.00 0.86 7.14
C MET A 97 -7.31 0.91 8.63
N VAL A 98 -8.56 0.63 9.02
CA VAL A 98 -8.97 0.67 10.43
C VAL A 98 -8.01 -0.15 11.32
N GLY A 99 -7.55 0.50 12.38
CA GLY A 99 -6.56 0.08 13.37
C GLY A 99 -5.09 0.31 12.97
N ASP A 100 -4.80 0.78 11.76
CA ASP A 100 -3.50 1.37 11.42
C ASP A 100 -3.44 2.83 11.86
N LEU A 101 -2.23 3.39 11.93
CA LEU A 101 -2.02 4.74 12.46
C LEU A 101 -1.13 5.55 11.53
N VAL A 102 -1.33 6.87 11.49
CA VAL A 102 -0.35 7.80 10.91
C VAL A 102 0.93 7.78 11.74
N HIS A 103 2.08 7.96 11.10
CA HIS A 103 3.38 8.04 11.77
C HIS A 103 4.11 9.36 11.45
N GLY A 104 4.22 10.21 12.48
CA GLY A 104 4.96 11.48 12.42
C GLY A 104 4.59 12.38 11.24
N ALA A 105 5.52 13.25 10.86
CA ALA A 105 5.34 14.20 9.75
C ALA A 105 5.75 13.65 8.37
N GLY A 106 5.95 12.34 8.22
CA GLY A 106 6.43 11.76 6.97
C GLY A 106 5.43 11.92 5.81
N LEU A 107 4.14 11.90 6.10
CA LEU A 107 3.07 11.99 5.09
C LEU A 107 3.09 13.33 4.33
N THR A 108 3.24 14.45 5.04
CA THR A 108 3.32 15.78 4.40
C THR A 108 4.63 15.93 3.62
N LYS A 109 5.75 15.43 4.13
CA LYS A 109 7.02 15.39 3.39
C LYS A 109 6.93 14.58 2.10
N LEU A 110 6.20 13.46 2.11
CA LEU A 110 5.99 12.67 0.90
C LEU A 110 5.18 13.44 -0.13
N ARG A 111 4.09 14.10 0.29
CA ARG A 111 3.31 15.00 -0.58
C ARG A 111 4.18 16.09 -1.19
N ASP A 112 4.99 16.77 -0.37
CA ASP A 112 5.82 17.88 -0.84
C ASP A 112 6.87 17.41 -1.85
N ARG A 113 7.44 16.21 -1.65
CA ARG A 113 8.31 15.55 -2.65
C ARG A 113 7.55 15.22 -3.93
N MET A 114 6.31 14.75 -3.84
CA MET A 114 5.50 14.47 -5.03
C MET A 114 5.23 15.75 -5.82
N VAL A 115 4.87 16.85 -5.15
CA VAL A 115 4.66 18.15 -5.77
C VAL A 115 5.94 18.63 -6.46
N ALA A 116 7.08 18.61 -5.76
CA ALA A 116 8.35 19.07 -6.31
C ALA A 116 8.82 18.26 -7.53
N ALA A 117 8.48 16.97 -7.58
CA ALA A 117 8.88 16.08 -8.67
C ALA A 117 7.83 15.90 -9.77
N GLY A 118 6.64 16.51 -9.65
CA GLY A 118 5.51 16.23 -10.54
C GLY A 118 5.11 14.76 -10.55
N ALA A 119 5.18 14.10 -9.40
CA ALA A 119 4.98 12.66 -9.27
C ALA A 119 3.51 12.29 -9.09
N CYS A 120 3.07 11.22 -9.76
CA CYS A 120 1.72 10.69 -9.60
C CYS A 120 1.59 9.76 -8.39
N LEU A 121 2.69 9.11 -7.99
CA LEU A 121 2.73 8.15 -6.89
C LEU A 121 3.92 8.46 -5.95
N GLY A 122 3.63 8.57 -4.67
CA GLY A 122 4.61 8.57 -3.60
C GLY A 122 4.57 7.23 -2.87
N ILE A 123 5.74 6.63 -2.66
CA ILE A 123 5.89 5.40 -1.88
C ILE A 123 6.75 5.72 -0.66
N ALA A 124 6.40 5.21 0.50
CA ALA A 124 7.23 5.36 1.69
C ALA A 124 7.46 4.04 2.41
N SER A 125 8.40 4.05 3.35
CA SER A 125 8.48 3.02 4.38
C SER A 125 7.30 3.14 5.37
N TYR A 126 7.12 2.11 6.18
CA TYR A 126 6.13 2.11 7.27
C TYR A 126 6.68 1.31 8.45
N GLU A 127 6.15 1.56 9.65
CA GLU A 127 6.51 0.83 10.85
C GLU A 127 5.53 -0.33 11.06
N ILE A 128 6.02 -1.50 11.45
CA ILE A 128 5.20 -2.62 11.89
C ILE A 128 5.22 -2.60 13.42
N VAL A 129 4.04 -2.56 14.01
CA VAL A 129 3.83 -2.59 15.47
C VAL A 129 3.02 -3.83 15.85
N ASP A 130 3.13 -4.27 17.11
CA ASP A 130 2.22 -5.29 17.64
C ASP A 130 0.83 -4.71 17.98
N GLU A 131 -0.05 -5.56 18.51
CA GLU A 131 -1.41 -5.16 18.89
C GLU A 131 -1.45 -4.05 19.96
N ALA A 132 -0.45 -4.01 20.83
CA ALA A 132 -0.27 -2.99 21.88
C ALA A 132 0.58 -1.80 21.40
N LEU A 133 0.74 -1.63 20.08
CA LEU A 133 1.50 -0.55 19.44
C LEU A 133 3.01 -0.54 19.75
N ARG A 134 3.58 -1.63 20.27
CA ARG A 134 5.03 -1.74 20.48
C ARG A 134 5.74 -1.89 19.14
N PRO A 135 6.77 -1.09 18.84
CA PRO A 135 7.53 -1.22 17.60
C PRO A 135 8.13 -2.61 17.43
N ARG A 136 7.99 -3.20 16.23
CA ARG A 136 8.66 -4.45 15.85
C ARG A 136 9.77 -4.22 14.84
N ARG A 137 9.49 -3.51 13.75
CA ARG A 137 10.48 -3.16 12.72
C ARG A 137 9.97 -2.06 11.78
N VAL A 138 10.90 -1.40 11.11
CA VAL A 138 10.60 -0.57 9.93
C VAL A 138 10.62 -1.43 8.67
N ALA A 139 9.52 -1.45 7.94
CA ALA A 139 9.42 -2.03 6.62
C ALA A 139 9.82 -0.99 5.57
N ARG A 140 11.10 -0.99 5.20
CA ARG A 140 11.67 -0.08 4.19
C ARG A 140 11.02 -0.28 2.80
N ARG A 141 10.68 -1.51 2.43
CA ARG A 141 10.15 -1.92 1.10
C ARG A 141 11.13 -1.78 -0.05
N ILE A 142 11.83 -0.64 -0.16
CA ILE A 142 12.68 -0.31 -1.31
C ILE A 142 13.98 0.32 -0.82
N LEU A 143 15.11 -0.22 -1.28
CA LEU A 143 16.36 0.53 -1.30
C LEU A 143 16.32 1.43 -2.52
N TRP A 144 16.13 2.73 -2.33
CA TRP A 144 16.11 3.71 -3.41
C TRP A 144 17.51 4.30 -3.62
N ARG A 145 17.97 4.39 -4.87
CA ARG A 145 19.27 4.99 -5.21
C ARG A 145 19.13 5.89 -6.43
N GLY A 146 19.73 7.07 -6.39
CA GLY A 146 19.76 7.99 -7.52
C GLY A 146 18.84 9.19 -7.32
N ALA A 147 18.18 9.63 -8.39
CA ALA A 147 17.37 10.85 -8.41
C ALA A 147 16.17 10.81 -7.44
N MET A 148 15.54 11.96 -7.19
CA MET A 148 14.39 12.04 -6.29
C MET A 148 13.14 11.32 -6.81
N GLY A 149 13.06 11.10 -8.12
CA GLY A 149 11.93 10.44 -8.77
C GLY A 149 12.36 9.61 -9.97
N LEU A 150 11.49 8.71 -10.40
CA LEU A 150 11.69 7.79 -11.51
C LEU A 150 10.42 7.78 -12.37
N SER A 151 10.53 7.57 -13.69
CA SER A 151 9.33 7.44 -14.53
C SER A 151 8.48 6.23 -14.11
N ALA A 152 7.16 6.34 -14.27
CA ALA A 152 6.22 5.23 -14.03
C ALA A 152 6.68 3.92 -14.70
N GLN A 153 7.05 4.00 -15.98
CA GLN A 153 7.53 2.84 -16.75
C GLN A 153 8.77 2.20 -16.13
N ALA A 154 9.78 3.00 -15.80
CA ALA A 154 11.02 2.48 -15.22
C ALA A 154 10.78 1.91 -13.81
N PHE A 155 9.86 2.49 -13.04
CA PHE A 155 9.47 1.95 -11.74
C PHE A 155 8.77 0.59 -11.89
N LEU A 156 7.82 0.45 -12.80
CA LEU A 156 7.09 -0.79 -13.09
C LEU A 156 8.02 -1.94 -13.54
N VAL A 157 8.99 -1.64 -14.41
CA VAL A 157 10.02 -2.60 -14.86
C VAL A 157 10.93 -3.05 -13.71
N GLN A 158 11.22 -2.16 -12.76
CA GLN A 158 12.07 -2.49 -11.60
C GLN A 158 11.30 -3.15 -10.45
N SER A 159 9.97 -3.09 -10.45
CA SER A 159 9.10 -3.64 -9.42
C SER A 159 8.51 -5.01 -9.82
N LEU A 160 7.26 -5.03 -10.28
CA LEU A 160 6.47 -6.23 -10.55
C LEU A 160 7.11 -7.15 -11.59
N ALA A 161 7.68 -6.58 -12.64
CA ALA A 161 8.31 -7.33 -13.73
C ALA A 161 9.49 -8.20 -13.26
N ARG A 162 10.03 -7.95 -12.06
CA ARG A 162 11.14 -8.72 -11.45
C ARG A 162 10.74 -9.45 -10.17
N GLY A 163 9.44 -9.48 -9.87
CA GLY A 163 8.88 -10.18 -8.72
C GLY A 163 8.72 -9.37 -7.45
N ALA A 164 8.82 -8.04 -7.51
CA ALA A 164 8.67 -7.19 -6.33
C ALA A 164 7.20 -6.79 -6.10
N MET A 165 6.65 -7.10 -4.92
CA MET A 165 5.32 -6.68 -4.49
C MET A 165 5.42 -5.39 -3.68
N LEU A 166 5.73 -4.28 -4.38
CA LEU A 166 6.13 -3.03 -3.74
C LEU A 166 4.97 -2.12 -3.36
N TYR A 167 3.73 -2.41 -3.72
CA TYR A 167 2.61 -1.49 -3.55
C TYR A 167 1.77 -1.73 -2.28
N GLY A 168 2.13 -2.74 -1.49
CA GLY A 168 1.45 -3.05 -0.23
C GLY A 168 2.31 -2.65 0.97
N PRO A 169 1.70 -2.23 2.10
CA PRO A 169 0.28 -1.89 2.26
C PRO A 169 -0.06 -0.52 1.64
N LEU A 170 -1.33 -0.29 1.32
CA LEU A 170 -1.81 0.98 0.76
C LEU A 170 -1.54 2.19 1.68
N GLY A 171 -1.47 1.98 3.01
CA GLY A 171 -1.10 3.02 3.96
C GLY A 171 0.35 3.48 3.91
N ALA A 172 1.12 3.00 2.95
CA ALA A 172 2.45 3.47 2.66
C ALA A 172 2.55 4.06 1.23
N ASN A 173 1.41 4.36 0.58
CA ASN A 173 1.32 4.95 -0.75
C ASN A 173 0.48 6.23 -0.74
N LEU A 174 0.97 7.28 -1.36
CA LEU A 174 0.24 8.54 -1.58
C LEU A 174 -0.02 8.72 -3.08
N TYR A 175 -1.27 8.97 -3.45
CA TYR A 175 -1.71 9.03 -4.84
C TYR A 175 -2.07 10.47 -5.22
N TRP A 176 -1.69 10.91 -6.42
CA TRP A 176 -2.13 12.19 -7.00
C TRP A 176 -3.41 12.00 -7.83
N LEU A 177 -4.54 12.47 -7.32
CA LEU A 177 -5.85 12.39 -7.95
C LEU A 177 -6.12 13.51 -8.97
N GLY A 178 -5.34 14.60 -8.96
CA GLY A 178 -5.58 15.75 -9.84
C GLY A 178 -5.19 15.55 -11.31
N GLY A 179 -4.63 14.39 -11.69
CA GLY A 179 -4.10 14.12 -13.02
C GLY A 179 -5.05 13.43 -14.01
N GLY A 180 -6.34 13.27 -13.66
CA GLY A 180 -7.35 12.58 -14.48
C GLY A 180 -7.25 11.06 -14.50
N ALA A 181 -6.23 10.47 -13.85
CA ALA A 181 -6.16 9.04 -13.61
C ALA A 181 -6.92 8.69 -12.33
N HIS A 182 -7.69 7.61 -12.40
CA HIS A 182 -8.56 7.17 -11.31
C HIS A 182 -8.00 5.90 -10.66
N LEU A 183 -7.80 5.93 -9.34
CA LEU A 183 -7.41 4.74 -8.58
C LEU A 183 -8.66 3.86 -8.38
N ARG A 184 -8.67 2.66 -8.97
CA ARG A 184 -9.79 1.72 -8.88
C ARG A 184 -9.29 0.31 -8.60
N PHE A 185 -9.96 -0.34 -7.67
CA PHE A 185 -9.69 -1.69 -7.19
C PHE A 185 -10.73 -2.64 -7.78
N ASP A 186 -10.29 -3.83 -8.22
CA ASP A 186 -11.18 -4.87 -8.71
C ASP A 186 -11.86 -5.58 -7.52
N PRO A 187 -13.19 -5.47 -7.36
CA PRO A 187 -13.90 -6.14 -6.26
C PRO A 187 -13.92 -7.67 -6.37
N SER A 188 -13.62 -8.24 -7.54
CA SER A 188 -13.58 -9.67 -7.75
C SER A 188 -12.26 -10.34 -7.34
N ASP A 189 -11.17 -9.58 -7.16
CA ASP A 189 -9.89 -10.08 -6.64
C ASP A 189 -9.54 -9.41 -5.31
N GLU A 190 -10.00 -10.00 -4.22
CA GLU A 190 -9.73 -9.48 -2.87
C GLU A 190 -8.27 -9.61 -2.41
N SER A 191 -7.46 -10.44 -3.08
CA SER A 191 -6.21 -10.93 -2.52
C SER A 191 -5.03 -9.97 -2.65
N HIS A 192 -4.84 -9.34 -3.80
CA HIS A 192 -3.79 -8.32 -4.01
C HIS A 192 -4.25 -7.18 -4.94
N THR A 193 -5.53 -6.79 -4.83
CA THR A 193 -6.09 -5.65 -5.57
C THR A 193 -5.29 -4.36 -5.39
N ASP A 194 -4.60 -4.21 -4.25
CA ASP A 194 -3.72 -3.08 -3.96
C ASP A 194 -2.54 -2.97 -4.93
N GLN A 195 -1.90 -4.10 -5.27
CA GLN A 195 -0.82 -4.12 -6.23
C GLN A 195 -1.30 -3.77 -7.63
N LEU A 196 -2.46 -4.32 -7.98
CA LEU A 196 -3.05 -4.20 -9.29
C LEU A 196 -3.48 -2.77 -9.59
N ALA A 197 -4.33 -2.23 -8.72
CA ALA A 197 -4.86 -0.88 -8.80
C ALA A 197 -3.71 0.15 -8.83
N THR A 198 -2.70 -0.03 -7.97
CA THR A 198 -1.55 0.87 -7.94
C THR A 198 -0.72 0.81 -9.22
N ALA A 199 -0.47 -0.39 -9.77
CA ALA A 199 0.27 -0.54 -11.02
C ALA A 199 -0.45 0.11 -12.21
N VAL A 200 -1.77 -0.12 -12.33
CA VAL A 200 -2.60 0.47 -13.38
C VAL A 200 -2.64 1.97 -13.24
N PHE A 201 -2.94 2.47 -12.04
CA PHE A 201 -2.96 3.90 -11.75
C PHE A 201 -1.64 4.56 -12.13
N THR A 202 -0.51 3.97 -11.71
CA THR A 202 0.83 4.51 -11.98
C THR A 202 1.12 4.61 -13.47
N ARG A 203 0.75 3.57 -14.25
CA ARG A 203 0.89 3.63 -15.71
C ARG A 203 -0.03 4.69 -16.33
N VAL A 204 -1.31 4.69 -15.99
CA VAL A 204 -2.32 5.55 -16.62
C VAL A 204 -2.05 7.02 -16.30
N ALA A 205 -1.69 7.33 -15.06
CA ALA A 205 -1.32 8.67 -14.64
C ALA A 205 -0.07 9.19 -15.35
N GLY A 206 0.85 8.29 -15.77
CA GLY A 206 2.04 8.62 -16.56
C GLY A 206 3.10 9.49 -15.86
N GLY A 207 2.81 10.02 -14.67
CA GLY A 207 3.72 10.83 -13.88
C GLY A 207 4.89 10.07 -13.25
N GLY A 208 5.76 10.80 -12.57
CA GLY A 208 6.87 10.21 -11.83
C GLY A 208 6.43 9.41 -10.61
N VAL A 209 7.31 8.56 -10.11
CA VAL A 209 7.20 7.88 -8.81
C VAL A 209 8.32 8.39 -7.93
N VAL A 210 8.01 8.77 -6.70
CA VAL A 210 9.01 9.18 -5.69
C VAL A 210 9.00 8.23 -4.51
N TYR A 211 10.10 8.20 -3.77
CA TYR A 211 10.23 7.41 -2.56
C TYR A 211 10.71 8.23 -1.35
N LEU A 212 10.19 7.87 -0.18
CA LEU A 212 10.60 8.43 1.11
C LEU A 212 10.98 7.29 2.07
N ASP A 213 12.26 7.18 2.44
CA ASP A 213 12.76 6.25 3.47
C ASP A 213 12.50 6.77 4.89
N GLN A 214 11.27 7.24 5.14
CA GLN A 214 10.78 7.63 6.46
C GLN A 214 9.37 7.04 6.64
N PRO A 215 9.09 6.34 7.75
CA PRO A 215 7.77 5.79 7.99
C PRO A 215 6.68 6.87 7.97
N ILE A 216 5.60 6.62 7.23
CA ILE A 216 4.43 7.51 7.19
C ILE A 216 3.20 6.93 7.91
N SER A 217 3.24 5.63 8.20
CA SER A 217 2.19 4.91 8.91
C SER A 217 2.76 3.80 9.79
N ARG A 218 1.93 3.34 10.73
CA ARG A 218 2.11 2.14 11.54
C ARG A 218 1.08 1.11 11.12
N TRP A 219 1.58 -0.01 10.62
CA TRP A 219 0.78 -1.20 10.36
C TRP A 219 0.68 -2.05 11.63
N ARG A 220 -0.53 -2.13 12.22
CA ARG A 220 -0.79 -2.86 13.46
C ARG A 220 -1.00 -4.35 13.18
N ALA A 221 -0.05 -5.18 13.58
CA ALA A 221 -0.15 -6.63 13.50
C ALA A 221 -1.16 -7.14 14.53
N ARG A 222 -2.28 -7.70 14.07
CA ARG A 222 -3.35 -8.24 14.92
C ARG A 222 -4.09 -9.41 14.24
N PRO A 223 -4.78 -10.29 14.99
CA PRO A 223 -5.67 -11.30 14.43
C PRO A 223 -6.78 -10.71 13.55
N GLY A 224 -7.36 -11.53 12.67
CA GLY A 224 -8.49 -11.12 11.81
C GLY A 224 -8.12 -10.27 10.60
N ARG A 225 -6.83 -9.97 10.36
CA ARG A 225 -6.38 -9.38 9.10
C ARG A 225 -6.55 -10.39 7.96
N PHE A 226 -7.09 -9.94 6.82
CA PHE A 226 -7.36 -10.77 5.64
C PHE A 226 -6.19 -11.70 5.26
N HIS A 227 -4.99 -11.14 5.07
CA HIS A 227 -3.81 -11.92 4.66
C HIS A 227 -3.24 -12.86 5.74
N SER A 228 -3.64 -12.70 7.00
CA SER A 228 -3.17 -13.58 8.08
C SER A 228 -3.81 -14.96 8.04
N GLY A 229 -4.95 -15.12 7.36
CA GLY A 229 -5.65 -16.40 7.21
C GLY A 229 -5.35 -17.17 5.91
N MET A 230 -4.47 -16.66 5.03
CA MET A 230 -4.17 -17.30 3.76
C MET A 230 -3.09 -18.38 3.90
N GLU A 231 -3.36 -19.56 3.34
CA GLU A 231 -2.36 -20.62 3.20
C GLU A 231 -1.17 -20.17 2.32
N PRO A 232 0.08 -20.59 2.64
CA PRO A 232 1.27 -20.21 1.88
C PRO A 232 1.16 -20.43 0.36
N GLN A 233 0.61 -21.58 -0.05
CA GLN A 233 0.41 -21.91 -1.47
C GLN A 233 -0.58 -20.95 -2.14
N GLY A 234 -1.75 -20.72 -1.53
CA GLY A 234 -2.76 -19.80 -2.05
C GLY A 234 -2.24 -18.37 -2.15
N ARG A 235 -1.39 -17.96 -1.21
CA ARG A 235 -0.74 -16.65 -1.23
C ARG A 235 0.25 -16.51 -2.38
N LEU A 236 1.15 -17.48 -2.56
CA LEU A 236 2.11 -17.44 -3.68
C LEU A 236 1.42 -17.54 -5.05
N ALA A 237 0.36 -18.35 -5.16
CA ALA A 237 -0.42 -18.45 -6.39
C ALA A 237 -1.07 -17.11 -6.76
N SER A 238 -1.62 -16.41 -5.75
CA SER A 238 -2.14 -15.06 -5.92
C SER A 238 -1.06 -14.06 -6.31
N ASP A 239 0.13 -14.11 -5.70
CA ASP A 239 1.27 -13.24 -6.07
C ASP A 239 1.58 -13.35 -7.58
N VAL A 240 1.65 -14.57 -8.12
CA VAL A 240 1.96 -14.80 -9.53
C VAL A 240 0.88 -14.23 -10.44
N ARG A 241 -0.38 -14.59 -10.19
CA ARG A 241 -1.52 -14.10 -10.98
C ARG A 241 -1.55 -12.57 -11.04
N VAL A 242 -1.36 -11.92 -9.88
CA VAL A 242 -1.38 -10.46 -9.77
C VAL A 242 -0.18 -9.84 -10.45
N MET A 243 1.01 -10.43 -10.33
CA MET A 243 2.19 -9.95 -11.03
C MET A 243 2.04 -10.05 -12.55
N GLU A 244 1.54 -11.16 -13.08
CA GLU A 244 1.30 -11.35 -14.51
C GLU A 244 0.25 -10.38 -15.04
N TRP A 245 -0.90 -10.29 -14.36
CA TRP A 245 -1.94 -9.34 -14.73
C TRP A 245 -1.41 -7.92 -14.67
N ALA A 246 -0.73 -7.52 -13.60
CA ALA A 246 -0.21 -6.18 -13.45
C ALA A 246 0.86 -5.85 -14.50
N CYS A 247 1.70 -6.82 -14.88
CA CYS A 247 2.63 -6.69 -16.00
C CYS A 247 1.88 -6.49 -17.33
N GLN A 248 0.84 -7.28 -17.60
CA GLN A 248 0.00 -7.15 -18.80
C GLN A 248 -0.70 -5.79 -18.85
N ALA A 249 -1.38 -5.41 -17.77
CA ALA A 249 -2.07 -4.13 -17.67
C ALA A 249 -1.10 -2.94 -17.71
N ALA A 250 0.15 -3.13 -17.27
CA ALA A 250 1.23 -2.15 -17.38
C ALA A 250 1.96 -2.17 -18.74
N ARG A 251 1.68 -3.13 -19.63
CA ARG A 251 2.42 -3.36 -20.88
C ARG A 251 3.93 -3.54 -20.66
N VAL A 252 4.30 -4.33 -19.65
CA VAL A 252 5.68 -4.69 -19.31
C VAL A 252 5.83 -6.21 -19.39
N ALA A 253 6.91 -6.70 -20.00
CA ALA A 253 7.20 -8.13 -20.05
C ALA A 253 7.69 -8.64 -18.67
N PRO A 254 7.11 -9.73 -18.12
CA PRO A 254 7.59 -10.34 -16.88
C PRO A 254 8.93 -11.07 -17.10
N ASP A 255 9.85 -10.95 -16.14
CA ASP A 255 11.10 -11.72 -16.08
C ASP A 255 10.89 -12.98 -15.22
N TYR A 256 10.38 -14.04 -15.83
CA TYR A 256 10.03 -15.29 -15.14
C TYR A 256 11.16 -15.91 -14.30
N PRO A 257 12.43 -15.95 -14.75
CA PRO A 257 13.54 -16.39 -13.90
C PRO A 257 13.71 -15.56 -12.62
N LYS A 258 13.60 -14.22 -12.69
CA LYS A 258 13.67 -13.35 -11.50
C LYS A 258 12.43 -13.46 -10.63
N ILE A 259 11.26 -13.62 -11.24
CA ILE A 259 10.00 -13.87 -10.56
C ILE A 259 10.09 -15.18 -9.76
N ARG A 260 10.52 -16.29 -10.37
CA ARG A 260 10.67 -17.57 -9.64
C ARG A 260 11.67 -17.46 -8.49
N ALA A 261 12.80 -16.79 -8.69
CA ALA A 261 13.76 -16.53 -7.61
C ALA A 261 13.15 -15.73 -6.46
N SER A 262 12.30 -14.75 -6.77
CA SER A 262 11.58 -13.95 -5.78
C SER A 262 10.52 -14.77 -5.02
N LEU A 263 9.79 -15.62 -5.72
CA LEU A 263 8.81 -16.55 -5.13
C LEU A 263 9.47 -17.60 -4.26
N LEU A 264 10.65 -18.10 -4.64
CA LEU A 264 11.41 -19.03 -3.81
C LEU A 264 11.79 -18.39 -2.46
N LEU A 265 12.27 -17.13 -2.48
CA LEU A 265 12.58 -16.38 -1.26
C LEU A 265 11.33 -16.14 -0.40
N ARG A 266 10.21 -15.72 -1.01
CA ARG A 266 8.94 -15.52 -0.30
C ARG A 266 8.38 -16.83 0.26
N GLY A 267 8.42 -17.90 -0.54
CA GLY A 267 7.98 -19.23 -0.16
C GLY A 267 8.74 -19.74 1.04
N ALA A 268 10.08 -19.64 1.03
CA ALA A 268 10.90 -20.00 2.18
C ALA A 268 10.53 -19.22 3.45
N TRP A 269 10.14 -17.94 3.33
CA TRP A 269 9.66 -17.16 4.47
C TRP A 269 8.29 -17.63 4.96
N LEU A 270 7.34 -17.87 4.04
CA LEU A 270 5.98 -18.32 4.37
C LEU A 270 5.95 -19.74 4.95
N THR A 271 6.83 -20.63 4.48
CA THR A 271 6.95 -22.02 4.95
C THR A 271 7.94 -22.18 6.11
N ARG A 272 8.31 -21.07 6.78
CA ARG A 272 9.22 -21.06 7.95
C ARG A 272 10.56 -21.77 7.69
N GLY A 273 11.08 -21.65 6.48
CA GLY A 273 12.39 -22.16 6.07
C GLY A 273 12.37 -23.49 5.34
N ASP A 274 11.20 -24.10 5.05
CA ASP A 274 11.14 -25.29 4.21
C ASP A 274 11.48 -24.96 2.75
N LEU A 275 12.76 -25.15 2.40
CA LEU A 275 13.30 -24.89 1.07
C LEU A 275 12.80 -25.88 0.02
N ARG A 276 12.51 -27.13 0.40
CA ARG A 276 12.00 -28.15 -0.54
C ARG A 276 10.57 -27.82 -0.94
N GLY A 277 9.72 -27.49 0.04
CA GLY A 277 8.36 -27.01 -0.21
C GLY A 277 8.36 -25.72 -1.01
N ALA A 278 9.19 -24.73 -0.64
CA ALA A 278 9.29 -23.47 -1.38
C ALA A 278 9.76 -23.67 -2.84
N TRP A 279 10.70 -24.59 -3.08
CA TRP A 279 11.15 -24.98 -4.42
C TRP A 279 10.04 -25.60 -5.25
N ALA A 280 9.34 -26.59 -4.69
CA ALA A 280 8.24 -27.27 -5.37
C ALA A 280 7.10 -26.28 -5.71
N LEU A 281 6.68 -25.46 -4.74
CA LEU A 281 5.62 -24.46 -4.92
C LEU A 281 5.99 -23.41 -5.97
N SER A 282 7.18 -22.82 -5.86
CA SER A 282 7.61 -21.78 -6.83
C SER A 282 7.80 -22.33 -8.23
N GLY A 283 8.26 -23.58 -8.38
CA GLY A 283 8.41 -24.24 -9.67
C GLY A 283 7.08 -24.65 -10.32
N ALA A 284 6.11 -25.08 -9.51
CA ALA A 284 4.76 -25.39 -9.98
C ALA A 284 4.03 -24.14 -10.51
N LEU A 285 4.26 -22.98 -9.87
CA LEU A 285 3.66 -21.72 -10.28
C LEU A 285 4.38 -21.05 -11.45
N VAL A 286 5.70 -21.19 -11.55
CA VAL A 286 6.51 -20.56 -12.59
C VAL A 286 7.51 -21.58 -13.16
N PRO A 287 7.22 -22.18 -14.33
CA PRO A 287 8.01 -23.28 -14.90
C PRO A 287 9.34 -22.85 -15.58
N ALA A 288 9.89 -21.68 -15.23
CA ALA A 288 11.20 -21.21 -15.70
C ALA A 288 12.28 -21.49 -14.66
N ALA A 289 13.54 -21.78 -15.00
CA ALA A 289 14.60 -21.92 -13.98
C ALA A 289 14.81 -20.60 -13.19
N PRO A 290 15.02 -20.64 -11.85
CA PRO A 290 15.19 -19.42 -11.08
C PRO A 290 16.54 -18.76 -11.38
N SER A 291 16.56 -17.43 -11.39
CA SER A 291 17.81 -16.68 -11.49
C SER A 291 18.56 -16.70 -10.16
N TRP A 292 19.61 -17.52 -10.06
CA TRP A 292 20.46 -17.62 -8.87
C TRP A 292 21.20 -16.32 -8.54
N THR A 293 21.67 -15.61 -9.56
CA THR A 293 22.31 -14.29 -9.38
C THR A 293 21.34 -13.25 -8.83
N TRP A 294 20.07 -13.31 -9.23
CA TRP A 294 19.03 -12.46 -8.66
C TRP A 294 18.72 -12.83 -7.21
N LEU A 295 18.52 -14.11 -6.92
CA LEU A 295 18.28 -14.60 -5.56
C LEU A 295 19.39 -14.18 -4.59
N PHE A 296 20.66 -14.36 -4.99
CA PHE A 296 21.80 -13.92 -4.21
C PHE A 296 21.77 -12.41 -3.93
N ARG A 297 21.46 -11.59 -4.95
CA ARG A 297 21.31 -10.13 -4.78
C ARG A 297 20.18 -9.77 -3.81
N LEU A 298 19.04 -10.47 -3.87
CA LEU A 298 17.92 -10.25 -2.93
C LEU A 298 18.36 -10.56 -1.50
N LEU A 299 19.05 -11.69 -1.28
CA LEU A 299 19.55 -12.11 0.04
C LEU A 299 20.58 -11.12 0.60
N CYS A 300 21.58 -10.73 -0.19
CA CYS A 300 22.57 -9.74 0.24
C CYS A 300 21.90 -8.42 0.64
N ARG A 301 20.99 -7.90 -0.18
CA ARG A 301 20.29 -6.64 0.14
C ARG A 301 19.42 -6.79 1.39
N GLN A 302 18.74 -7.92 1.55
CA GLN A 302 17.98 -8.19 2.77
C GLN A 302 18.87 -8.18 4.01
N ALA A 303 20.06 -8.77 3.93
CA ALA A 303 21.02 -8.79 5.03
C ALA A 303 21.55 -7.39 5.38
N PHE A 304 22.04 -6.65 4.38
CA PHE A 304 22.72 -5.36 4.57
C PHE A 304 21.77 -4.15 4.73
N HIS A 305 20.59 -4.20 4.11
CA HIS A 305 19.71 -3.05 3.98
C HIS A 305 18.29 -3.29 4.53
N LYS A 306 18.03 -4.48 5.08
CA LYS A 306 16.71 -4.89 5.62
C LYS A 306 15.56 -4.80 4.60
N THR A 307 15.90 -4.79 3.31
CA THR A 307 14.97 -4.90 2.18
C THR A 307 15.68 -5.59 1.01
N PRO A 308 15.02 -6.51 0.28
CA PRO A 308 15.65 -7.20 -0.84
C PRO A 308 15.60 -6.39 -2.14
N TRP A 309 14.72 -5.39 -2.21
CA TRP A 309 14.39 -4.68 -3.44
C TRP A 309 15.23 -3.42 -3.60
N LEU A 310 15.83 -3.26 -4.78
CA LEU A 310 16.55 -2.06 -5.19
C LEU A 310 15.82 -1.42 -6.35
N VAL A 311 15.52 -0.13 -6.24
CA VAL A 311 15.09 0.72 -7.35
C VAL A 311 16.16 1.77 -7.59
N LYS A 312 16.61 1.88 -8.83
CA LYS A 312 17.54 2.91 -9.30
C LYS A 312 16.73 3.97 -10.04
N ALA A 313 16.77 5.21 -9.52
CA ALA A 313 16.09 6.37 -10.03
C ALA A 313 17.02 7.25 -10.86
#